data_AF-A0A7S2PFR9-F1
#
_entry.id   AF-A0A7S2PFR9-F1
#
_cell.length_a   1.000
_cell.length_b   1.000
_cell.length_c   1.000
_cell.angle_alpha   90.00
_cell.angle_beta   90.00
_cell.angle_gamma   90.00
#
_symmetry.space_group_name_H-M   'P 1'
#
loop_
_entity.id
_entity.type
_entity.pdbx_description
1 polymer ?
#
loop_
_entity_poly.entity_id
_entity_poly.type
_entity_poly.pdbx_seq_one_letter_code
_entity_poly.pdbx_strand_id
1 'polypeptide(L)'
;IKFRGLLLFRFLAATIDDDEGVAILAEMTVCGPLLSKQSNLFINNFVEALFIFNDCKAHPIFAATSEFSQNVNGTNAFDGINLFGSSGKPRRMTIYRMMLSHMSDEQKIALAARFAKEILVGALECDAHLSDACKPLPSLSPGQKIPLQYTQHENAINVLSDAFAILTDPLIRVGRSTSVNDTDIGDDVNTSTTGPAASQVAVVKSRLLTKISRKHLIESVVPILCSLKKVLEANRSPLLKNLMHYLHDIFRQHKNDAREALATDPDLQKEIDYDLKRYEKLRKEQQSSLKDARAKSISSSCYVQARNDQSVEPLQMRQPQFASPRS
;
A
#
# COMPACT_ATOMS: atom_id res chain seq x y z
N ILE A 1 15.37 -21.40 17.87
CA ILE A 1 15.70 -21.46 16.43
C ILE A 1 16.28 -20.11 16.01
N LYS A 2 17.45 -20.07 15.35
CA LYS A 2 17.98 -18.83 14.76
C LYS A 2 17.37 -18.70 13.37
N PHE A 3 16.55 -17.67 13.14
CA PHE A 3 16.00 -17.37 11.82
C PHE A 3 17.13 -16.86 10.92
N ARG A 4 17.66 -17.73 10.06
CA ARG A 4 18.74 -17.44 9.11
C ARG A 4 18.27 -17.73 7.69
N GLY A 5 18.90 -17.06 6.72
CA GLY A 5 18.61 -17.24 5.30
C GLY A 5 17.14 -17.00 4.98
N LEU A 6 16.55 -17.89 4.17
CA LEU A 6 15.20 -17.71 3.64
C LEU A 6 14.07 -18.04 4.64
N LEU A 7 14.39 -18.51 5.86
CA LEU A 7 13.39 -19.03 6.78
C LEU A 7 12.35 -17.97 7.21
N LEU A 8 12.78 -16.73 7.47
CA LEU A 8 11.86 -15.64 7.81
C LEU A 8 10.87 -15.41 6.67
N PHE A 9 11.34 -15.36 5.42
CA PHE A 9 10.50 -15.09 4.26
C PHE A 9 9.50 -16.22 4.00
N ARG A 10 9.84 -17.47 4.33
CA ARG A 10 8.88 -18.59 4.28
C ARG A 10 7.76 -18.42 5.30
N PHE A 11 8.08 -18.01 6.52
CA PHE A 11 7.07 -17.70 7.54
C PHE A 11 6.21 -16.50 7.16
N LEU A 12 6.82 -15.45 6.58
CA LEU A 12 6.09 -14.30 6.05
C LEU A 12 5.17 -14.68 4.89
N ALA A 13 5.59 -15.57 3.99
CA ALA A 13 4.72 -16.09 2.94
C ALA A 13 3.58 -16.92 3.53
N ALA A 14 3.84 -17.75 4.55
CA ALA A 14 2.83 -18.56 5.21
C ALA A 14 1.74 -17.75 5.91
N THR A 15 1.93 -16.44 6.22
CA THR A 15 0.85 -15.62 6.82
C THR A 15 -0.32 -15.34 5.88
N ILE A 16 -0.21 -15.74 4.61
CA ILE A 16 -1.27 -15.61 3.59
C ILE A 16 -1.59 -16.95 2.95
N ASP A 17 -1.31 -18.05 3.66
CA ASP A 17 -1.66 -19.40 3.24
C ASP A 17 -3.18 -19.51 3.04
N ASP A 18 -3.59 -20.42 2.14
CA ASP A 18 -5.01 -20.67 1.88
C ASP A 18 -5.63 -21.46 3.05
N ASP A 19 -4.83 -22.20 3.82
CA ASP A 19 -5.23 -22.76 5.12
C ASP A 19 -5.14 -21.70 6.23
N GLU A 20 -6.30 -21.32 6.77
CA GLU A 20 -6.41 -20.28 7.80
C GLU A 20 -5.65 -20.64 9.08
N GLY A 21 -5.58 -21.92 9.45
CA GLY A 21 -4.85 -22.38 10.64
C GLY A 21 -3.34 -22.18 10.48
N VAL A 22 -2.81 -22.49 9.29
CA VAL A 22 -1.41 -22.21 8.93
C VAL A 22 -1.14 -20.71 8.93
N ALA A 23 -2.01 -19.92 8.30
CA ALA A 23 -1.87 -18.46 8.22
C ALA A 23 -1.83 -17.80 9.61
N ILE A 24 -2.79 -18.14 10.47
CA ILE A 24 -2.87 -17.63 11.85
C ILE A 24 -1.63 -18.06 12.65
N LEU A 25 -1.22 -19.33 12.57
CA LEU A 25 -0.06 -19.82 13.31
C LEU A 25 1.23 -19.13 12.86
N ALA A 26 1.40 -18.91 11.56
CA ALA A 26 2.54 -18.20 10.99
C ALA A 26 2.56 -16.74 11.48
N GLU A 27 1.44 -16.04 11.40
CA GLU A 27 1.33 -14.65 11.87
C GLU A 27 1.59 -14.54 13.38
N MET A 28 0.96 -15.39 14.20
CA MET A 28 1.20 -15.43 15.65
C MET A 28 2.68 -15.70 15.99
N THR A 29 3.35 -16.53 15.20
CA THR A 29 4.77 -16.84 15.39
C THR A 29 5.66 -15.64 15.06
N VAL A 30 5.43 -15.01 13.90
CA VAL A 30 6.24 -13.90 13.42
C VAL A 30 5.98 -12.63 14.24
N CYS A 31 4.71 -12.26 14.43
CA CYS A 31 4.30 -11.04 15.11
C CYS A 31 4.34 -11.15 16.63
N GLY A 32 4.34 -12.36 17.19
CA GLY A 32 4.44 -12.59 18.63
C GLY A 32 5.88 -12.83 19.11
N PRO A 33 6.28 -14.10 19.38
CA PRO A 33 7.57 -14.39 19.99
C PRO A 33 8.79 -13.92 19.19
N LEU A 34 8.71 -13.89 17.85
CA LEU A 34 9.85 -13.51 17.03
C LEU A 34 10.08 -11.99 17.03
N LEU A 35 9.02 -11.21 16.74
CA LEU A 35 9.09 -9.75 16.78
C LEU A 35 9.41 -9.21 18.18
N SER A 36 8.85 -9.81 19.24
CA SER A 36 9.17 -9.40 20.62
C SER A 36 10.64 -9.60 20.98
N LYS A 37 11.29 -10.65 20.46
CA LYS A 37 12.73 -10.90 20.65
C LYS A 37 13.62 -10.06 19.74
N GLN A 38 13.11 -9.64 18.59
CA GLN A 38 13.82 -8.87 17.58
C GLN A 38 12.95 -7.69 17.15
N SER A 39 12.92 -6.62 17.94
CA SER A 39 12.05 -5.45 17.69
C SER A 39 12.25 -4.78 16.34
N ASN A 40 13.43 -4.95 15.74
CA ASN A 40 13.77 -4.45 14.41
C ASN A 40 13.60 -5.51 13.29
N LEU A 41 12.93 -6.64 13.56
CA LEU A 41 12.77 -7.74 12.60
C LEU A 41 12.23 -7.24 11.25
N PHE A 42 11.13 -6.49 11.26
CA PHE A 42 10.50 -6.05 10.02
C PHE A 42 11.31 -4.98 9.31
N ILE A 43 11.74 -3.92 10.01
CA ILE A 43 12.57 -2.88 9.38
C ILE A 43 13.85 -3.44 8.77
N ASN A 44 14.49 -4.42 9.42
CA ASN A 44 15.75 -4.99 8.94
C ASN A 44 15.60 -5.90 7.73
N ASN A 45 14.42 -6.48 7.48
CA ASN A 45 14.20 -7.48 6.43
C ASN A 45 13.20 -7.02 5.35
N PHE A 46 12.68 -5.79 5.45
CA PHE A 46 11.60 -5.30 4.58
C PHE A 46 12.05 -5.18 3.12
N VAL A 47 13.24 -4.61 2.91
CA VAL A 47 13.80 -4.41 1.56
C VAL A 47 14.08 -5.77 0.91
N GLU A 48 14.66 -6.70 1.67
CA GLU A 48 14.93 -8.07 1.26
C GLU A 48 13.63 -8.80 0.87
N ALA A 49 12.56 -8.61 1.63
CA ALA A 49 11.24 -9.19 1.33
C ALA A 49 10.69 -8.68 -0.02
N LEU A 50 10.97 -7.42 -0.37
CA LEU A 50 10.58 -6.85 -1.66
C LEU A 50 11.25 -7.60 -2.81
N PHE A 51 12.56 -7.85 -2.72
CA PHE A 51 13.30 -8.58 -3.75
C PHE A 51 12.98 -10.06 -3.79
N ILE A 52 12.86 -10.70 -2.62
CA ILE A 52 12.62 -12.13 -2.50
C ILE A 52 11.23 -12.50 -3.04
N PHE A 53 10.18 -11.78 -2.64
CA PHE A 53 8.82 -12.11 -3.08
C PHE A 53 8.58 -11.75 -4.56
N ASN A 54 9.38 -10.86 -5.13
CA ASN A 54 9.35 -10.56 -6.56
C ASN A 54 10.34 -11.41 -7.38
N ASP A 55 11.09 -12.34 -6.76
CA ASP A 55 12.16 -13.12 -7.42
C ASP A 55 13.18 -12.27 -8.19
N CYS A 56 13.45 -11.06 -7.68
CA CYS A 56 14.34 -10.10 -8.32
C CYS A 56 15.76 -10.27 -7.81
N LYS A 57 16.65 -10.80 -8.64
CA LYS A 57 18.04 -11.14 -8.27
C LYS A 57 18.97 -9.94 -8.17
N ALA A 58 18.45 -8.73 -8.34
CA ALA A 58 19.20 -7.48 -8.29
C ALA A 58 19.74 -7.11 -6.90
N HIS A 59 19.38 -7.85 -5.85
CA HIS A 59 19.77 -7.57 -4.47
C HIS A 59 20.85 -8.54 -3.95
N PRO A 60 21.85 -8.05 -3.18
CA PRO A 60 22.92 -8.88 -2.62
C PRO A 60 22.47 -10.06 -1.77
N ILE A 61 21.24 -10.03 -1.24
CA ILE A 61 20.64 -11.15 -0.49
C ILE A 61 20.73 -12.47 -1.27
N PHE A 62 20.65 -12.43 -2.60
CA PHE A 62 20.72 -13.63 -3.44
C PHE A 62 22.12 -14.24 -3.54
N ALA A 63 23.17 -13.43 -3.43
CA ALA A 63 24.53 -13.96 -3.27
C ALA A 63 24.65 -14.68 -1.93
N ALA A 64 24.10 -14.10 -0.86
CA ALA A 64 24.14 -14.66 0.49
C ALA A 64 23.24 -15.90 0.71
N THR A 65 22.15 -16.06 -0.06
CA THR A 65 21.24 -17.21 0.05
C THR A 65 21.58 -18.36 -0.89
N SER A 66 22.47 -18.15 -1.87
CA SER A 66 22.89 -19.15 -2.86
C SER A 66 23.56 -20.39 -2.23
N GLU A 67 24.17 -20.24 -1.05
CA GLU A 67 24.74 -21.36 -0.27
C GLU A 67 23.67 -22.32 0.30
N PHE A 68 22.41 -21.88 0.43
CA PHE A 68 21.33 -22.64 1.05
C PHE A 68 20.30 -23.21 0.06
N SER A 69 20.31 -22.75 -1.20
CA SER A 69 19.25 -23.01 -2.19
C SER A 69 19.60 -24.09 -3.22
N GLN A 70 20.71 -24.81 -3.08
CA GLN A 70 21.16 -25.78 -4.10
C GLN A 70 20.26 -27.02 -4.30
N ASN A 71 19.22 -27.24 -3.47
CA ASN A 71 18.52 -28.53 -3.44
C ASN A 71 17.06 -28.56 -3.92
N VAL A 72 16.45 -27.46 -4.38
CA VAL A 72 15.08 -27.51 -4.92
C VAL A 72 14.93 -26.54 -6.09
N ASN A 73 14.89 -27.05 -7.32
CA ASN A 73 14.45 -26.41 -8.57
C ASN A 73 14.46 -24.86 -8.61
N GLY A 74 15.65 -24.24 -8.49
CA GLY A 74 16.03 -22.92 -9.04
C GLY A 74 15.16 -21.67 -8.77
N THR A 75 14.08 -21.80 -8.03
CA THR A 75 13.07 -20.77 -7.76
C THR A 75 12.90 -20.70 -6.25
N ASN A 76 12.73 -19.49 -5.70
CA ASN A 76 12.40 -19.29 -4.30
C ASN A 76 10.94 -19.71 -4.04
N ALA A 77 10.58 -20.94 -4.39
CA ALA A 77 9.23 -21.44 -4.30
C ALA A 77 8.79 -21.41 -2.84
N PHE A 78 7.76 -20.61 -2.57
CA PHE A 78 6.97 -20.67 -1.36
C PHE A 78 5.91 -21.73 -1.67
N ASP A 79 6.08 -22.94 -1.12
CA ASP A 79 5.28 -24.12 -1.48
C ASP A 79 3.78 -23.78 -1.57
N GLY A 80 3.21 -23.84 -2.78
CA GLY A 80 1.79 -23.56 -3.04
C GLY A 80 1.37 -22.08 -3.04
N ILE A 81 2.22 -21.14 -2.62
CA ILE A 81 1.89 -19.72 -2.49
C ILE A 81 2.47 -18.91 -3.65
N ASN A 82 1.61 -18.51 -4.60
CA ASN A 82 2.05 -17.67 -5.72
C ASN A 82 2.26 -16.21 -5.29
N LEU A 83 3.51 -15.85 -5.01
CA LEU A 83 3.93 -14.47 -4.75
C LEU A 83 4.49 -13.76 -5.98
N PHE A 84 4.70 -14.43 -7.11
CA PHE A 84 5.44 -13.87 -8.24
C PHE A 84 4.58 -13.02 -9.18
N GLY A 85 5.24 -12.11 -9.88
CA GLY A 85 4.63 -11.32 -10.96
C GLY A 85 3.51 -10.40 -10.51
N SER A 86 2.76 -9.87 -11.47
CA SER A 86 1.62 -8.98 -11.20
C SER A 86 0.48 -9.68 -10.45
N SER A 87 0.25 -10.98 -10.72
CA SER A 87 -0.78 -11.79 -10.05
C SER A 87 -0.51 -11.99 -8.55
N GLY A 88 0.77 -12.08 -8.15
CA GLY A 88 1.16 -12.21 -6.76
C GLY A 88 1.12 -10.89 -5.98
N LYS A 89 0.99 -9.73 -6.66
CA LYS A 89 1.05 -8.40 -6.02
C LYS A 89 0.04 -8.22 -4.89
N PRO A 90 -1.26 -8.59 -5.01
CA PRO A 90 -2.20 -8.44 -3.91
C PRO A 90 -1.77 -9.21 -2.65
N ARG A 91 -1.28 -10.44 -2.84
CA ARG A 91 -0.75 -11.31 -1.78
C ARG A 91 0.49 -10.70 -1.12
N ARG A 92 1.45 -10.21 -1.90
CA ARG A 92 2.64 -9.50 -1.38
C ARG A 92 2.26 -8.25 -0.57
N MET A 93 1.31 -7.46 -1.08
CA MET A 93 0.84 -6.25 -0.39
C MET A 93 0.19 -6.58 0.96
N THR A 94 -0.52 -7.71 1.11
CA THR A 94 -1.04 -8.16 2.41
C THR A 94 0.10 -8.37 3.41
N ILE A 95 1.17 -9.06 3.00
CA ILE A 95 2.35 -9.30 3.85
C ILE A 95 3.01 -7.96 4.23
N TYR A 96 3.25 -7.07 3.26
CA TYR A 96 3.87 -5.77 3.53
C TYR A 96 3.04 -4.91 4.49
N ARG A 97 1.71 -4.92 4.37
CA ARG A 97 0.83 -4.17 5.28
C ARG A 97 0.86 -4.72 6.70
N MET A 98 0.88 -6.05 6.87
CA MET A 98 1.05 -6.68 8.18
C MET A 98 2.39 -6.25 8.80
N MET A 99 3.48 -6.29 8.03
CA MET A 99 4.78 -5.83 8.54
C MET A 99 4.72 -4.35 8.97
N LEU A 100 4.11 -3.48 8.15
CA LEU A 100 3.95 -2.05 8.46
C LEU A 100 3.07 -1.78 9.68
N SER A 101 2.02 -2.58 9.92
CA SER A 101 1.12 -2.37 11.07
C SER A 101 1.79 -2.63 12.42
N HIS A 102 2.91 -3.37 12.41
CA HIS A 102 3.70 -3.66 13.60
C HIS A 102 4.93 -2.76 13.76
N MET A 103 5.17 -1.82 12.83
CA MET A 103 6.30 -0.89 12.89
C MET A 103 5.95 0.39 13.63
N SER A 104 6.90 0.92 14.40
CA SER A 104 6.78 2.25 15.00
C SER A 104 6.89 3.36 13.94
N ASP A 105 6.49 4.58 14.29
CA ASP A 105 6.62 5.73 13.40
C ASP A 105 8.09 6.00 13.02
N GLU A 106 9.03 5.85 13.96
CA GLU A 106 10.47 5.97 13.67
C GLU A 106 10.93 4.93 12.65
N GLN A 107 10.46 3.68 12.81
CA GLN A 107 10.81 2.61 11.90
C GLN A 107 10.21 2.84 10.51
N LYS A 108 9.02 3.43 10.41
CA LYS A 108 8.39 3.79 9.13
C LYS A 108 9.13 4.93 8.42
N ILE A 109 9.56 5.96 9.14
CA ILE A 109 10.44 7.02 8.58
C ILE A 109 11.71 6.40 8.02
N ALA A 110 12.37 5.57 8.83
CA ALA A 110 13.60 4.91 8.43
C ALA A 110 13.39 3.99 7.21
N LEU A 111 12.27 3.26 7.15
CA LEU A 111 11.93 2.43 5.99
C LEU A 111 11.69 3.27 4.73
N ALA A 112 10.97 4.39 4.81
CA ALA A 112 10.77 5.28 3.68
C ALA A 112 12.10 5.84 3.15
N ALA A 113 13.03 6.18 4.05
CA ALA A 113 14.38 6.60 3.70
C ALA A 113 15.20 5.48 3.04
N ARG A 114 15.09 4.24 3.55
CA ARG A 114 15.69 3.05 2.93
C ARG A 114 15.12 2.83 1.52
N PHE A 115 13.82 2.98 1.32
CA PHE A 115 13.21 2.82 -0.01
C PHE A 115 13.72 3.87 -0.99
N ALA A 116 13.81 5.13 -0.57
CA ALA A 116 14.39 6.18 -1.39
C ALA A 116 15.84 5.86 -1.80
N LYS A 117 16.66 5.43 -0.85
CA LYS A 117 18.09 5.15 -1.07
C LYS A 117 18.38 3.84 -1.79
N GLU A 118 17.81 2.73 -1.34
CA GLU A 118 18.16 1.39 -1.81
C GLU A 118 17.36 0.98 -3.05
N ILE A 119 16.15 1.51 -3.23
CA ILE A 119 15.27 1.15 -4.35
C ILE A 119 15.22 2.27 -5.39
N LEU A 120 14.81 3.48 -5.01
CA LEU A 120 14.58 4.55 -5.99
C LEU A 120 15.88 5.05 -6.61
N VAL A 121 16.92 5.29 -5.79
CA VAL A 121 18.26 5.62 -6.31
C VAL A 121 18.88 4.40 -6.99
N GLY A 122 18.72 3.18 -6.45
CA GLY A 122 19.20 1.97 -7.10
C GLY A 122 18.61 1.72 -8.50
N ALA A 123 17.41 2.23 -8.79
CA ALA A 123 16.81 2.20 -10.12
C ALA A 123 17.38 3.27 -11.08
N LEU A 124 18.04 4.32 -10.56
CA LEU A 124 18.71 5.36 -11.34
C LEU A 124 20.18 5.04 -11.63
N GLU A 125 20.85 4.27 -10.78
CA GLU A 125 22.27 3.94 -10.92
C GLU A 125 22.51 2.96 -12.08
N CYS A 126 23.24 3.40 -13.11
CA CYS A 126 23.45 2.65 -14.36
C CYS A 126 24.09 1.26 -14.20
N ASP A 127 24.83 1.03 -13.12
CA ASP A 127 25.55 -0.23 -12.87
C ASP A 127 24.77 -1.21 -11.96
N ALA A 128 23.59 -0.79 -11.46
CA ALA A 128 22.75 -1.63 -10.61
C ALA A 128 21.80 -2.47 -11.48
N HIS A 129 21.64 -3.76 -11.15
CA HIS A 129 20.68 -4.66 -11.81
C HIS A 129 19.21 -4.19 -11.70
N LEU A 130 18.90 -3.27 -10.79
CA LEU A 130 17.57 -2.67 -10.66
C LEU A 130 17.29 -1.59 -11.73
N SER A 131 18.34 -1.00 -12.33
CA SER A 131 18.20 -0.02 -13.42
C SER A 131 17.53 -0.58 -14.66
N ASP A 132 17.52 -1.90 -14.82
CA ASP A 132 16.76 -2.57 -15.87
C ASP A 132 15.27 -2.21 -15.79
N ALA A 133 14.69 -2.00 -14.60
CA ALA A 133 13.29 -1.57 -14.45
C ALA A 133 12.96 -0.24 -15.15
N CYS A 134 13.97 0.60 -15.36
CA CYS A 134 13.83 1.90 -16.01
C CYS A 134 14.02 1.83 -17.54
N LYS A 135 14.47 0.71 -18.09
CA LYS A 135 14.71 0.54 -19.53
C LYS A 135 13.41 0.23 -20.29
N PRO A 136 13.33 0.50 -21.61
CA PRO A 136 12.16 0.17 -22.40
C PRO A 136 11.88 -1.33 -22.38
N LEU A 137 10.61 -1.70 -22.24
CA LEU A 137 10.22 -3.10 -22.34
C LEU A 137 10.45 -3.58 -23.78
N PRO A 138 11.24 -4.65 -24.00
CA PRO A 138 11.46 -5.19 -25.33
C PRO A 138 10.15 -5.74 -25.93
N SER A 139 9.90 -5.45 -27.21
CA SER A 139 8.72 -5.92 -27.94
C SER A 139 8.79 -7.44 -28.13
N LEU A 140 7.91 -8.18 -27.44
CA LEU A 140 7.76 -9.63 -27.64
C LEU A 140 6.72 -9.90 -28.71
N SER A 141 7.04 -10.79 -29.65
CA SER A 141 6.06 -11.29 -30.60
C SER A 141 5.08 -12.24 -29.89
N PRO A 142 3.77 -12.23 -30.26
CA PRO A 142 2.80 -13.15 -29.68
C PRO A 142 3.24 -14.61 -29.81
N GLY A 143 3.26 -15.36 -28.70
CA GLY A 143 3.59 -16.80 -28.68
C GLY A 143 5.06 -17.15 -28.43
N GLN A 144 5.95 -16.16 -28.27
CA GLN A 144 7.34 -16.41 -27.92
C GLN A 144 7.50 -16.70 -26.41
N LYS A 145 8.20 -17.78 -26.04
CA LYS A 145 8.56 -18.04 -24.64
C LYS A 145 9.41 -16.88 -24.12
N ILE A 146 9.02 -16.30 -22.98
CA ILE A 146 9.71 -15.19 -22.33
C ILE A 146 11.09 -15.68 -21.87
N PRO A 147 12.21 -15.16 -22.43
CA PRO A 147 13.55 -15.56 -22.00
C PRO A 147 13.86 -15.09 -20.57
N LEU A 148 14.75 -15.78 -19.85
CA LEU A 148 15.07 -15.48 -18.44
C LEU A 148 15.44 -14.01 -18.16
N GLN A 149 16.14 -13.35 -19.09
CA GLN A 149 16.51 -11.94 -18.98
C GLN A 149 15.28 -11.02 -18.92
N TYR A 150 14.20 -11.37 -19.63
CA TYR A 150 12.94 -10.63 -19.61
C TYR A 150 12.21 -10.86 -18.29
N THR A 151 12.27 -12.08 -17.75
CA THR A 151 11.73 -12.38 -16.42
C THR A 151 12.40 -11.55 -15.33
N GLN A 152 13.74 -11.38 -15.37
CA GLN A 152 14.43 -10.55 -14.38
C GLN A 152 14.11 -9.06 -14.55
N HIS A 153 13.97 -8.57 -15.78
CA HIS A 153 13.51 -7.22 -16.06
C HIS A 153 12.09 -6.97 -15.52
N GLU A 154 11.16 -7.90 -15.74
CA GLU A 154 9.80 -7.84 -15.16
C GLU A 154 9.84 -7.89 -13.63
N ASN A 155 10.69 -8.72 -13.03
CA ASN A 155 10.86 -8.79 -11.58
C ASN A 155 11.38 -7.47 -11.01
N ALA A 156 12.31 -6.81 -11.69
CA ALA A 156 12.79 -5.48 -11.32
C ALA A 156 11.68 -4.41 -11.42
N ILE A 157 10.86 -4.46 -12.47
CA ILE A 157 9.66 -3.62 -12.61
C ILE A 157 8.69 -3.86 -11.43
N ASN A 158 8.46 -5.12 -11.06
CA ASN A 158 7.55 -5.45 -9.97
C ASN A 158 8.06 -4.95 -8.61
N VAL A 159 9.37 -5.04 -8.35
CA VAL A 159 10.01 -4.45 -7.15
C VAL A 159 9.72 -2.95 -7.09
N LEU A 160 9.97 -2.19 -8.16
CA LEU A 160 9.75 -0.75 -8.14
C LEU A 160 8.25 -0.39 -8.05
N SER A 161 7.39 -1.16 -8.72
CA SER A 161 5.93 -1.02 -8.63
C SER A 161 5.40 -1.26 -7.21
N ASP A 162 5.95 -2.23 -6.49
CA ASP A 162 5.58 -2.52 -5.11
C ASP A 162 6.13 -1.46 -4.16
N ALA A 163 7.37 -0.99 -4.38
CA ALA A 163 7.95 0.11 -3.61
C ALA A 163 7.07 1.37 -3.69
N PHE A 164 6.63 1.76 -4.89
CA PHE A 164 5.69 2.88 -5.04
C PHE A 164 4.36 2.62 -4.32
N ALA A 165 3.81 1.42 -4.44
CA ALA A 165 2.56 1.06 -3.77
C ALA A 165 2.67 1.19 -2.23
N ILE A 166 3.78 0.70 -1.66
CA ILE A 166 4.09 0.80 -0.23
C ILE A 166 4.28 2.27 0.19
N LEU A 167 5.04 3.05 -0.57
CA LEU A 167 5.28 4.48 -0.29
C LEU A 167 4.00 5.32 -0.32
N THR A 168 3.01 4.90 -1.10
CA THR A 168 1.68 5.53 -1.14
C THR A 168 0.71 4.99 -0.08
N ASP A 169 1.03 3.86 0.55
CA ASP A 169 0.13 3.18 1.48
C ASP A 169 -0.07 4.01 2.76
N PRO A 170 -1.30 4.16 3.28
CA PRO A 170 -1.51 4.93 4.49
C PRO A 170 -0.84 4.36 5.74
N LEU A 171 -0.39 3.09 5.75
CA LEU A 171 0.27 2.46 6.88
C LEU A 171 1.74 2.86 7.05
N ILE A 172 2.44 3.29 5.99
CA ILE A 172 3.82 3.80 6.10
C ILE A 172 3.86 5.25 6.63
N ARG A 173 2.71 5.94 6.65
CA ARG A 173 2.63 7.34 7.05
C ARG A 173 2.76 7.50 8.56
N VAL A 174 3.44 8.57 8.94
CA VAL A 174 3.77 8.95 10.32
C VAL A 174 2.78 10.01 10.81
N GLY A 175 2.46 9.99 12.10
CA GLY A 175 1.65 11.06 12.69
C GLY A 175 0.13 10.96 12.45
N ARG A 176 -0.36 9.82 11.94
CA ARG A 176 -1.81 9.52 11.99
C ARG A 176 -2.20 9.13 13.41
N SER A 177 -2.44 10.12 14.27
CA SER A 177 -3.21 9.88 15.50
C SER A 177 -4.61 9.41 15.12
N THR A 178 -5.09 8.33 15.74
CA THR A 178 -6.46 7.81 15.63
C THR A 178 -7.53 8.73 16.25
N SER A 179 -7.19 9.96 16.62
CA SER A 179 -8.15 10.95 17.08
C SER A 179 -8.76 11.67 15.88
N VAL A 180 -9.98 11.29 15.55
CA VAL A 180 -10.94 12.07 14.77
C VAL A 180 -11.01 13.48 15.38
N ASN A 181 -10.24 14.43 14.83
CA ASN A 181 -10.45 15.88 14.88
C ASN A 181 -9.29 16.53 14.11
N ASP A 182 -9.51 16.66 12.82
CA ASP A 182 -8.63 17.27 11.85
C ASP A 182 -8.98 18.77 11.76
N THR A 183 -8.11 19.62 12.26
CA THR A 183 -7.99 21.00 11.78
C THR A 183 -6.51 21.35 11.77
N ASP A 184 -5.98 21.50 10.56
CA ASP A 184 -4.94 22.45 10.20
C ASP A 184 -3.89 22.67 11.30
N ILE A 185 -2.80 21.89 11.27
CA ILE A 185 -1.61 22.22 12.07
C ILE A 185 -0.95 23.42 11.39
N GLY A 186 -1.54 24.58 11.63
CA GLY A 186 -0.87 25.87 11.50
C GLY A 186 0.36 25.86 12.39
N ASP A 187 1.43 26.47 11.88
CA ASP A 187 2.73 26.57 12.53
C ASP A 187 2.74 27.64 13.65
N ASP A 188 1.63 27.78 14.38
CA ASP A 188 1.50 28.80 15.41
C ASP A 188 1.68 28.23 16.82
N VAL A 189 2.52 28.94 17.55
CA VAL A 189 2.99 28.63 18.89
C VAL A 189 1.81 28.74 19.86
N ASN A 190 1.80 27.82 20.83
CA ASN A 190 1.01 27.82 22.06
C ASN A 190 -0.31 27.03 22.00
N THR A 191 -0.27 25.80 22.53
CA THR A 191 -1.47 25.16 23.06
C THR A 191 -1.13 24.55 24.42
N SER A 192 -1.43 25.33 25.45
CA SER A 192 -1.61 24.86 26.81
C SER A 192 -2.57 23.67 26.81
N THR A 193 -2.03 22.46 27.00
CA THR A 193 -2.81 21.22 27.03
C THR A 193 -2.64 20.59 28.41
N THR A 194 -3.67 20.75 29.24
CA THR A 194 -3.77 20.18 30.59
C THR A 194 -3.98 18.67 30.49
N GLY A 195 -2.89 17.91 30.45
CA GLY A 195 -2.88 16.45 30.49
C GLY A 195 -1.62 15.88 31.16
N PRO A 196 -1.56 14.57 31.46
CA PRO A 196 -0.39 13.95 32.09
C PRO A 196 0.90 14.17 31.28
N ALA A 197 2.02 14.41 31.95
CA ALA A 197 3.31 14.74 31.30
C ALA A 197 3.73 13.69 30.24
N ALA A 198 3.46 12.40 30.46
CA ALA A 198 3.76 11.33 29.52
C ALA A 198 2.95 11.44 28.19
N SER A 199 1.69 11.86 28.26
CA SER A 199 0.84 12.10 27.09
C SER A 199 1.32 13.31 26.29
N GLN A 200 1.82 14.36 26.96
CA GLN A 200 2.37 15.53 26.29
C GLN A 200 3.67 15.20 25.53
N VAL A 201 4.57 14.43 26.15
CA VAL A 201 5.82 13.99 25.52
C VAL A 201 5.53 13.16 24.26
N ALA A 202 4.54 12.28 24.30
CA ALA A 202 4.14 11.48 23.14
C ALA A 202 3.62 12.35 21.98
N VAL A 203 2.81 13.38 22.27
CA VAL A 203 2.30 14.33 21.26
C VAL A 203 3.41 15.19 20.67
N VAL A 204 4.35 15.68 21.49
CA VAL A 204 5.51 16.44 21.00
C VAL A 204 6.37 15.56 20.10
N LYS A 205 6.61 14.31 20.52
CA LYS A 205 7.38 13.34 19.75
C LYS A 205 6.73 13.04 18.39
N SER A 206 5.43 12.79 18.33
CA SER A 206 4.73 12.51 17.06
C SER A 206 4.76 13.69 16.10
N ARG A 207 4.60 14.93 16.61
CA ARG A 207 4.74 16.16 15.81
C ARG A 207 6.15 16.30 15.25
N LEU A 208 7.18 16.08 16.07
CA LEU A 208 8.57 16.13 15.64
C LEU A 208 8.86 15.09 14.55
N LEU A 209 8.43 13.85 14.73
CA LEU A 209 8.59 12.78 13.75
C LEU A 209 7.89 13.12 12.42
N THR A 210 6.71 13.72 12.48
CA THR A 210 6.00 14.20 11.28
C THR A 210 6.79 15.28 10.55
N LYS A 211 7.36 16.26 11.27
CA LYS A 211 8.21 17.31 10.69
C LYS A 211 9.47 16.72 10.04
N ILE A 212 10.14 15.76 10.70
CA ILE A 212 11.32 15.07 10.16
C ILE A 212 10.96 14.28 8.90
N SER A 213 9.88 13.49 8.95
CA SER A 213 9.39 12.70 7.82
C SER A 213 9.08 13.59 6.62
N ARG A 214 8.39 14.71 6.85
CA ARG A 214 8.05 15.69 5.82
C ARG A 214 9.30 16.31 5.22
N LYS A 215 10.23 16.79 6.06
CA LYS A 215 11.49 17.39 5.58
C LYS A 215 12.28 16.42 4.71
N HIS A 216 12.42 15.16 5.14
CA HIS A 216 13.08 14.13 4.33
C HIS A 216 12.36 13.87 3.00
N LEU A 217 11.03 13.75 3.02
CA LEU A 217 10.23 13.55 1.81
C LEU A 217 10.47 14.66 0.78
N ILE A 218 10.42 15.92 1.21
CA ILE A 218 10.54 17.08 0.33
C ILE A 218 11.99 17.27 -0.14
N GLU A 219 12.96 17.27 0.77
CA GLU A 219 14.36 17.59 0.43
C GLU A 219 15.13 16.43 -0.20
N SER A 220 14.79 15.17 0.15
CA SER A 220 15.52 13.99 -0.34
C SER A 220 14.75 13.21 -1.39
N VAL A 221 13.45 12.95 -1.18
CA VAL A 221 12.70 12.01 -2.04
C VAL A 221 12.19 12.68 -3.31
N VAL A 222 11.63 13.89 -3.24
CA VAL A 222 11.09 14.60 -4.42
C VAL A 222 12.13 14.77 -5.55
N PRO A 223 13.39 15.19 -5.29
CA PRO A 223 14.40 15.26 -6.35
C PRO A 223 14.70 13.92 -7.05
N ILE A 224 14.68 12.82 -6.28
CA ILE A 224 14.84 11.47 -6.83
C ILE A 224 13.66 11.13 -7.75
N LEU A 225 12.43 11.46 -7.35
CA LEU A 225 11.24 11.23 -8.17
C LEU A 225 11.27 12.05 -9.47
N CYS A 226 11.73 13.29 -9.44
CA CYS A 226 11.90 14.10 -10.66
C CYS A 226 12.90 13.48 -11.62
N SER A 227 14.01 12.95 -11.10
CA SER A 227 15.02 12.26 -11.89
C SER A 227 14.47 10.98 -12.50
N LEU A 228 13.75 10.17 -11.70
CA LEU A 228 13.07 8.97 -12.18
C LEU A 228 12.03 9.30 -13.25
N LYS A 229 11.24 10.37 -13.08
CA LYS A 229 10.23 10.77 -14.08
C LYS A 229 10.87 10.93 -15.46
N LYS A 230 11.95 11.72 -15.55
CA LYS A 230 12.66 11.96 -16.81
C LYS A 230 13.11 10.65 -17.49
N VAL A 231 13.68 9.72 -16.71
CA VAL A 231 14.14 8.43 -17.21
C VAL A 231 12.96 7.54 -17.65
N LEU A 232 11.92 7.43 -16.83
CA LEU A 232 10.75 6.60 -17.12
C LEU A 232 9.97 7.12 -18.32
N GLU A 233 9.87 8.44 -18.50
CA GLU A 233 9.24 9.08 -19.66
C GLU A 233 10.01 8.85 -20.95
N ALA A 234 11.33 9.07 -20.93
CA ALA A 234 12.18 8.84 -22.09
C ALA A 234 12.08 7.38 -22.58
N ASN A 235 11.92 6.44 -21.65
CA ASN A 235 11.81 5.01 -21.95
C ASN A 235 10.37 4.49 -22.09
N ARG A 236 9.35 5.37 -22.03
CA ARG A 236 7.92 5.01 -22.09
C ARG A 236 7.54 3.89 -21.11
N SER A 237 8.11 3.95 -19.90
CA SER A 237 7.98 2.87 -18.92
C SER A 237 6.55 2.76 -18.36
N PRO A 238 6.03 1.54 -18.15
CA PRO A 238 4.74 1.34 -17.48
C PRO A 238 4.71 1.84 -16.03
N LEU A 239 5.89 2.05 -15.42
CA LEU A 239 6.03 2.54 -14.05
C LEU A 239 5.73 4.04 -13.91
N LEU A 240 5.63 4.78 -15.02
CA LEU A 240 5.28 6.20 -14.99
C LEU A 240 3.95 6.44 -14.25
N LYS A 241 2.97 5.55 -14.44
CA LYS A 241 1.70 5.60 -13.71
C LYS A 241 1.89 5.46 -12.19
N ASN A 242 2.76 4.55 -11.75
CA ASN A 242 3.06 4.35 -10.32
C ASN A 242 3.78 5.57 -9.73
N LEU A 243 4.78 6.10 -10.45
CA LEU A 243 5.51 7.29 -10.05
C LEU A 243 4.60 8.51 -9.94
N MET A 244 3.77 8.77 -10.95
CA MET A 244 2.84 9.91 -10.93
C MET A 244 1.80 9.78 -9.84
N HIS A 245 1.33 8.56 -9.55
CA HIS A 245 0.45 8.32 -8.40
C HIS A 245 1.11 8.72 -7.08
N TYR A 246 2.40 8.40 -6.89
CA TYR A 246 3.13 8.79 -5.70
C TYR A 246 3.38 10.31 -5.63
N LEU A 247 3.80 10.94 -6.72
CA LEU A 247 3.92 12.41 -6.79
C LEU A 247 2.60 13.11 -6.46
N HIS A 248 1.48 12.63 -7.00
CA HIS A 248 0.16 13.18 -6.67
C HIS A 248 -0.19 13.04 -5.19
N ASP A 249 0.11 11.88 -4.58
CA ASP A 249 -0.13 11.65 -3.16
C ASP A 249 0.69 12.62 -2.28
N ILE A 250 1.95 12.88 -2.64
CA ILE A 250 2.81 13.88 -1.98
C ILE A 250 2.23 15.29 -2.13
N PHE A 251 1.90 15.71 -3.36
CA PHE A 251 1.38 17.05 -3.65
C PHE A 251 0.03 17.33 -2.99
N ARG A 252 -0.78 16.28 -2.81
CA ARG A 252 -2.04 16.38 -2.08
C ARG A 252 -1.85 16.58 -0.59
N GLN A 253 -0.80 16.00 0.00
CA GLN A 253 -0.54 16.04 1.45
C GLN A 253 0.31 17.23 1.88
N HIS A 254 1.24 17.65 1.02
CA HIS A 254 2.28 18.64 1.34
C HIS A 254 2.33 19.72 0.26
N LYS A 255 1.17 20.26 -0.11
CA LYS A 255 0.99 21.13 -1.28
C LYS A 255 1.98 22.30 -1.35
N ASN A 256 2.16 23.04 -0.25
CA ASN A 256 3.04 24.22 -0.25
C ASN A 256 4.50 23.81 -0.39
N ASP A 257 4.96 22.91 0.48
CA ASP A 257 6.35 22.43 0.53
C ASP A 257 6.76 21.72 -0.77
N ALA A 258 5.86 20.89 -1.33
CA ALA A 258 6.10 20.17 -2.57
C ALA A 258 6.16 21.11 -3.79
N ARG A 259 5.34 22.17 -3.80
CA ARG A 259 5.39 23.19 -4.85
C ARG A 259 6.67 24.00 -4.81
N GLU A 260 7.15 24.32 -3.61
CA GLU A 260 8.44 25.01 -3.44
C GLU A 260 9.59 24.13 -3.91
N ALA A 261 9.59 22.83 -3.58
CA ALA A 261 10.61 21.89 -4.04
C ALA A 261 10.64 21.71 -5.57
N LEU A 262 9.53 21.94 -6.27
CA LEU A 262 9.46 21.93 -7.74
C LEU A 262 9.60 23.31 -8.38
N ALA A 263 10.07 24.34 -7.66
CA ALA A 263 10.30 25.65 -8.26
C ALA A 263 11.26 25.61 -9.47
N THR A 264 12.11 24.59 -9.54
CA THR A 264 13.05 24.35 -10.66
C THR A 264 12.46 23.55 -11.83
N ASP A 265 11.24 23.02 -11.70
CA ASP A 265 10.53 22.25 -12.74
C ASP A 265 9.06 22.70 -12.85
N PRO A 266 8.80 23.90 -13.41
CA PRO A 266 7.46 24.48 -13.48
C PRO A 266 6.51 23.73 -14.40
N ASP A 267 7.01 22.97 -15.36
CA ASP A 267 6.16 22.19 -16.27
C ASP A 267 5.66 20.92 -15.60
N LEU A 268 6.53 20.21 -14.85
CA LEU A 268 6.10 19.11 -13.98
C LEU A 268 5.08 19.58 -12.94
N GLN A 269 5.30 20.76 -12.35
CA GLN A 269 4.35 21.32 -11.40
C GLN A 269 2.96 21.54 -12.03
N LYS A 270 2.89 22.10 -13.25
CA LYS A 270 1.63 22.30 -13.99
C LYS A 270 0.96 20.97 -14.35
N GLU A 271 1.75 19.98 -14.76
CA GLU A 271 1.28 18.63 -15.09
C GLU A 271 0.56 18.00 -13.88
N ILE A 272 1.22 18.00 -12.71
CA ILE A 272 0.66 17.48 -11.46
C ILE A 272 -0.59 18.26 -11.05
N ASP A 273 -0.56 19.60 -11.14
CA ASP A 273 -1.71 20.44 -10.78
C ASP A 273 -2.93 20.17 -11.70
N TYR A 274 -2.69 19.94 -12.99
CA TYR A 274 -3.75 19.59 -13.95
C TYR A 274 -4.35 18.23 -13.62
N ASP A 275 -3.51 17.22 -13.42
CA ASP A 275 -3.96 15.87 -13.13
C ASP A 275 -4.68 15.77 -11.78
N LEU A 276 -4.22 16.50 -10.76
CA LEU A 276 -4.89 16.55 -9.45
C LEU A 276 -6.30 17.15 -9.59
N LYS A 277 -6.46 18.25 -10.32
CA LYS A 277 -7.78 18.84 -10.62
C LYS A 277 -8.68 17.86 -11.36
N ARG A 278 -8.12 17.13 -12.33
CA ARG A 278 -8.86 16.11 -13.11
C ARG A 278 -9.30 14.95 -12.21
N TYR A 279 -8.41 14.47 -11.34
CA TYR A 279 -8.71 13.39 -10.39
C TYR A 279 -9.78 13.80 -9.37
N GLU A 280 -9.70 15.01 -8.83
CA GLU A 280 -10.73 15.55 -7.94
C GLU A 280 -12.09 15.68 -8.61
N LYS A 281 -12.11 16.12 -9.88
CA LYS A 281 -13.34 16.20 -10.68
C LYS A 281 -13.97 14.82 -10.86
N LEU A 282 -13.18 13.83 -11.30
CA LEU A 282 -13.63 12.44 -11.45
C LEU A 282 -14.14 11.84 -10.13
N ARG A 283 -13.46 12.12 -9.00
CA ARG A 283 -13.93 11.67 -7.68
C ARG A 283 -15.27 12.29 -7.29
N LYS A 284 -15.48 13.58 -7.57
CA LYS A 284 -16.75 14.27 -7.30
C LYS A 284 -17.89 13.70 -8.16
N GLU A 285 -17.62 13.40 -9.42
CA GLU A 285 -18.56 12.74 -10.34
C GLU A 285 -18.90 11.30 -9.89
N GLN A 286 -17.90 10.56 -9.42
CA GLN A 286 -18.12 9.20 -8.88
C GLN A 286 -18.86 9.21 -7.54
N GLN A 287 -18.60 10.19 -6.67
CA GLN A 287 -19.34 10.32 -5.41
C GLN A 287 -20.78 10.81 -5.61
N SER A 288 -21.03 11.69 -6.58
CA SER A 288 -22.40 12.11 -6.92
C SER A 288 -23.19 10.94 -7.50
N SER A 289 -22.63 10.22 -8.48
CA SER A 289 -23.30 9.03 -9.05
C SER A 289 -23.57 7.93 -8.01
N LEU A 290 -22.67 7.69 -7.05
CA LEU A 290 -22.92 6.77 -5.93
C LEU A 290 -24.00 7.26 -4.97
N LYS A 291 -24.04 8.57 -4.67
CA LYS A 291 -25.11 9.17 -3.85
C LYS A 291 -26.46 9.09 -4.55
N ASP A 292 -26.51 9.33 -5.86
CA ASP A 292 -27.71 9.24 -6.67
C ASP A 292 -28.21 7.79 -6.79
N ALA A 293 -27.30 6.83 -6.96
CA ALA A 293 -27.61 5.40 -6.95
C ALA A 293 -28.16 4.94 -5.59
N ARG A 294 -27.57 5.43 -4.49
CA ARG A 294 -28.05 5.15 -3.12
C ARG A 294 -29.40 5.80 -2.85
N ALA A 295 -29.64 7.04 -3.30
CA ALA A 295 -30.92 7.71 -3.16
C ALA A 295 -32.04 6.99 -3.94
N LYS A 296 -31.73 6.50 -5.15
CA LYS A 296 -32.66 5.69 -5.96
C LYS A 296 -32.96 4.33 -5.33
N SER A 297 -31.99 3.68 -4.69
CA SER A 297 -32.24 2.40 -4.00
C SER A 297 -33.08 2.58 -2.73
N ILE A 298 -32.85 3.65 -1.96
CA ILE A 298 -33.67 3.99 -0.77
C ILE A 298 -35.10 4.34 -1.19
N SER A 299 -35.27 5.14 -2.24
CA SER A 299 -36.60 5.45 -2.78
C SER A 299 -37.34 4.19 -3.25
N SER A 300 -36.66 3.29 -3.97
CA SER A 300 -37.25 2.01 -4.41
C SER A 300 -37.61 1.09 -3.24
N SER A 301 -36.81 1.05 -2.17
CA SER A 301 -37.11 0.29 -0.94
C SER A 301 -38.34 0.84 -0.22
N CYS A 302 -38.49 2.16 -0.12
CA CYS A 302 -39.68 2.81 0.45
C CYS A 302 -40.95 2.52 -0.36
N TYR A 303 -40.86 2.49 -1.69
CA TYR A 303 -42.00 2.14 -2.56
C TYR A 303 -42.43 0.66 -2.43
N VAL A 304 -41.49 -0.26 -2.19
CA VAL A 304 -41.82 -1.69 -1.97
C VAL A 304 -42.47 -1.91 -0.60
N GLN A 305 -42.02 -1.23 0.46
CA GLN A 305 -42.67 -1.29 1.78
C GLN A 305 -44.07 -0.67 1.80
N ALA A 306 -44.27 0.48 1.13
CA ALA A 306 -45.58 1.12 1.04
C ALA A 306 -46.63 0.28 0.26
N ARG A 307 -46.19 -0.54 -0.71
CA ARG A 307 -47.08 -1.47 -1.44
C ARG A 307 -47.51 -2.67 -0.60
N ASN A 308 -46.65 -3.17 0.28
CA ASN A 308 -47.02 -4.30 1.15
C ASN A 308 -48.01 -3.86 2.25
N ASP A 309 -47.88 -2.65 2.79
CA ASP A 309 -48.80 -2.14 3.83
C ASP A 309 -50.22 -1.83 3.29
N GLN A 310 -50.38 -1.60 1.98
CA GLN A 310 -51.69 -1.39 1.36
C GLN A 310 -52.44 -2.67 0.98
N SER A 311 -51.87 -3.86 1.27
CA SER A 311 -52.48 -5.16 0.92
C SER A 311 -53.13 -5.91 2.09
N VAL A 312 -53.26 -5.28 3.26
CA VAL A 312 -54.01 -5.86 4.39
C VAL A 312 -55.44 -5.32 4.37
N GLU A 313 -56.33 -6.01 3.66
CA GLU A 313 -57.78 -5.87 3.88
C GLU A 313 -58.10 -6.23 5.34
N PRO A 314 -58.91 -5.43 6.07
CA PRO A 314 -59.33 -5.80 7.40
C PRO A 314 -60.26 -7.02 7.33
N LEU A 315 -59.81 -8.14 7.91
CA LEU A 315 -60.61 -9.34 8.16
C LEU A 315 -61.95 -8.96 8.81
N GLN A 316 -63.04 -8.97 8.03
CA GLN A 316 -64.39 -8.93 8.57
C GLN A 316 -64.62 -10.19 9.41
N MET A 317 -64.73 -10.03 10.73
CA MET A 317 -65.20 -11.09 11.62
C MET A 317 -66.63 -11.50 11.21
N ARG A 318 -66.77 -12.69 10.61
CA ARG A 318 -68.06 -13.36 10.49
C ARG A 318 -68.53 -13.78 11.89
N GLN A 319 -69.68 -13.25 12.31
CA GLN A 319 -70.41 -13.77 13.46
C GLN A 319 -70.89 -15.22 13.18
N PRO A 320 -70.78 -16.14 14.16
CA PRO A 320 -71.29 -17.50 14.00
C PRO A 320 -72.81 -17.54 14.14
N GLN A 321 -73.49 -18.10 13.13
CA GLN A 321 -74.92 -18.39 13.18
C GLN A 321 -75.15 -19.62 14.07
N PHE A 322 -75.99 -19.45 15.09
CA PHE A 322 -76.50 -20.54 15.93
C PHE A 322 -77.48 -21.41 15.13
N ALA A 323 -77.19 -22.70 15.02
CA ALA A 323 -78.14 -23.69 14.52
C ALA A 323 -78.95 -24.26 15.70
N SER A 324 -80.27 -24.09 15.67
CA SER A 324 -81.21 -24.77 16.55
C SER A 324 -81.43 -26.22 16.08
N PRO A 325 -81.55 -27.22 16.98
CA PRO A 325 -81.96 -28.56 16.59
C PRO A 325 -83.49 -28.62 16.42
N ARG A 326 -83.95 -29.23 15.33
CA ARG A 326 -85.33 -29.71 15.20
C ARG A 326 -85.45 -31.10 15.83
N SER A 327 -86.50 -31.25 16.62
CA SER A 327 -87.27 -32.47 16.95
C SER A 327 -86.51 -33.66 17.50
#